data_AF-A0A0K1Q4Q1-F1
#
_entry.id   AF-A0A0K1Q4Q1-F1
#
_cell.length_a   1.000
_cell.length_b   1.000
_cell.length_c   1.000
_cell.angle_alpha   90.00
_cell.angle_beta   90.00
_cell.angle_gamma   90.00
#
_symmetry.space_group_name_H-M   'P 1'
#
loop_
_entity.id
_entity.type
_entity.pdbx_description
1 polymer ?
#
loop_
_entity_poly.entity_id
_entity_poly.type
_entity_poly.pdbx_seq_one_letter_code
_entity_poly.pdbx_strand_id
1 'polypeptide(L)'
;MPHASFYELPDGTRRRVSGYKKPASRWTGKTFGASRVDTRALPPRVDLRQQMTAVENQEQTSSCVANAVAGAYEYLVKRHRGDDAYDVSRLFIYYVARALANDEDPTEEPEVDDEGTYIGTAIDALKQYGACSEVTWPFAEDAVNDAPSTEAFDEASEFLVEDVAQVPTRVEAWKAALAEGLPIVFAINLYESFDAQRQPGMVPAPSKNEASRASHGGHAMLCVGYSDRDQSFIVRNSWGTDWGDKGYCYIPYSYLMNEKYNDGDSWIIRRVEEPSIDESTWASDDESLIEELDSELASLTDEEFAELRDGMGHVSFELRLAMILVCAAAADGEVEDSELEGIVETLTKVQEALGIRLDPEKLIRRAMNRIVEDEGLLEDTIERFARHVPTGVLASIVNSVQEIIDVDTDDEEDLVAQLVQAWQIELAEEEDEEDEEDEEDEEDEEDEEDEEDEEDEEDEEDEEDEEDEEDEEDEEDEEDEEDEEDEEDEEDEEDE
;
A
#
# COMPACT_ATOMS: atom_id res chain seq x y z
N MET A 1 -6.44 31.14 -16.11
CA MET A 1 -5.24 30.30 -15.95
C MET A 1 -5.45 29.47 -14.70
N PRO A 2 -5.84 28.19 -14.79
CA PRO A 2 -5.67 27.30 -13.65
C PRO A 2 -4.16 27.29 -13.36
N HIS A 3 -3.77 27.56 -12.11
CA HIS A 3 -2.38 27.45 -11.73
C HIS A 3 -1.94 26.00 -11.98
N ALA A 4 -0.93 25.79 -12.83
CA ALA A 4 -0.29 24.49 -12.91
C ALA A 4 0.18 24.10 -11.50
N SER A 5 -0.32 22.98 -10.99
CA SER A 5 0.09 22.45 -9.70
C SER A 5 1.51 21.93 -9.83
N PHE A 6 2.47 22.64 -9.26
CA PHE A 6 3.83 22.15 -9.10
C PHE A 6 3.92 21.51 -7.72
N TYR A 7 4.35 20.27 -7.67
CA TYR A 7 4.75 19.60 -6.45
C TYR A 7 6.25 19.78 -6.24
N GLU A 8 6.68 20.07 -5.01
CA GLU A 8 8.08 20.17 -4.63
C GLU A 8 8.44 18.90 -3.86
N LEU A 9 9.36 18.12 -4.42
CA LEU A 9 9.87 16.88 -3.86
C LEU A 9 10.67 17.15 -2.58
N PRO A 10 10.81 16.17 -1.66
CA PRO A 10 11.64 16.30 -0.44
C PRO A 10 13.11 16.63 -0.72
N ASP A 11 13.60 16.35 -1.94
CA ASP A 11 14.94 16.70 -2.43
C ASP A 11 15.05 18.13 -3.02
N GLY A 12 13.93 18.86 -3.08
CA GLY A 12 13.81 20.23 -3.59
C GLY A 12 13.55 20.35 -5.09
N THR A 13 13.41 19.25 -5.84
CA THR A 13 13.05 19.29 -7.25
C THR A 13 11.54 19.53 -7.44
N ARG A 14 11.15 20.18 -8.54
CA ARG A 14 9.73 20.49 -8.83
C ARG A 14 9.21 19.65 -9.99
N ARG A 15 8.05 19.02 -9.81
CA ARG A 15 7.35 18.28 -10.85
C ARG A 15 5.97 18.87 -11.09
N ARG A 16 5.61 19.00 -12.36
CA ARG A 16 4.26 19.42 -12.76
C ARG A 16 3.32 18.23 -12.63
N VAL A 17 2.32 18.35 -11.75
CA VAL A 17 1.33 17.31 -11.48
C VAL A 17 -0.02 17.80 -12.00
N SER A 18 -0.11 17.93 -13.32
CA SER A 18 -1.34 18.33 -14.02
C SER A 18 -1.39 17.63 -15.38
N GLY A 19 -2.54 17.11 -15.81
CA GLY A 19 -2.68 16.54 -17.15
C GLY A 19 -3.96 15.76 -17.40
N TYR A 20 -4.57 15.18 -16.37
CA TYR A 20 -5.91 14.61 -16.48
C TYR A 20 -6.98 15.68 -16.28
N LYS A 21 -7.94 15.73 -17.19
CA LYS A 21 -9.18 16.51 -17.08
C LYS A 21 -10.36 15.57 -16.84
N LYS A 22 -11.19 15.89 -15.85
CA LYS A 22 -12.40 15.12 -15.53
C LYS A 22 -13.53 15.44 -16.52
N PRO A 23 -14.17 14.42 -17.14
CA PRO A 23 -15.29 14.66 -18.04
C PRO A 23 -16.52 15.23 -17.31
N ALA A 24 -17.27 16.12 -17.98
CA ALA A 24 -18.45 16.76 -17.40
C ALA A 24 -19.68 15.82 -17.33
N SER A 25 -19.73 14.81 -18.18
CA SER A 25 -20.79 13.81 -18.24
C SER A 25 -20.25 12.41 -17.96
N ARG A 26 -21.12 11.55 -17.41
CA ARG A 26 -20.79 10.13 -17.23
C ARG A 26 -20.85 9.40 -18.57
N TRP A 27 -19.94 8.45 -18.73
CA TRP A 27 -19.97 7.51 -19.85
C TRP A 27 -21.26 6.68 -19.87
N THR A 28 -21.76 6.39 -21.07
CA THR A 28 -23.00 5.62 -21.28
C THR A 28 -22.81 4.40 -22.20
N GLY A 29 -21.57 4.11 -22.61
CA GLY A 29 -21.24 2.98 -23.48
C GLY A 29 -21.02 1.68 -22.71
N LYS A 30 -20.15 0.80 -23.25
CA LYS A 30 -19.87 -0.52 -22.67
C LYS A 30 -19.21 -0.40 -21.30
N THR A 31 -19.65 -1.24 -20.37
CA THR A 31 -19.04 -1.47 -19.07
C THR A 31 -18.42 -2.87 -19.03
N PHE A 32 -17.26 -3.00 -18.42
CA PHE A 32 -16.61 -4.30 -18.23
C PHE A 32 -17.45 -5.18 -17.30
N GLY A 33 -17.71 -6.40 -17.76
CA GLY A 33 -18.09 -7.53 -16.93
C GLY A 33 -17.16 -8.69 -17.27
N ALA A 34 -16.67 -9.37 -16.23
CA ALA A 34 -15.82 -10.54 -16.40
C ALA A 34 -16.54 -11.62 -17.20
N SER A 35 -15.81 -12.28 -18.08
CA SER A 35 -16.33 -13.31 -18.99
C SER A 35 -15.41 -14.52 -19.14
N ARG A 36 -14.14 -14.40 -18.73
CA ARG A 36 -13.09 -15.41 -18.92
C ARG A 36 -12.52 -15.94 -17.61
N VAL A 37 -12.85 -15.32 -16.48
CA VAL A 37 -12.47 -15.75 -15.13
C VAL A 37 -13.70 -15.93 -14.24
N ASP A 38 -13.61 -16.82 -13.25
CA ASP A 38 -14.62 -16.92 -12.20
C ASP A 38 -14.36 -15.82 -11.15
N THR A 39 -15.24 -14.83 -11.10
CA THR A 39 -15.18 -13.73 -10.13
C THR A 39 -15.23 -14.17 -8.66
N ARG A 40 -15.64 -15.41 -8.37
CA ARG A 40 -15.66 -15.98 -7.01
C ARG A 40 -14.36 -16.69 -6.63
N ALA A 41 -13.49 -16.93 -7.61
CA ALA A 41 -12.24 -17.67 -7.46
C ALA A 41 -11.13 -16.99 -8.27
N LEU A 42 -10.95 -15.69 -8.04
CA LEU A 42 -9.84 -14.94 -8.64
C LEU A 42 -8.52 -15.34 -7.95
N PRO A 43 -7.39 -15.35 -8.69
CA PRO A 43 -6.09 -15.58 -8.07
C PRO A 43 -5.80 -14.50 -7.01
N PRO A 44 -5.09 -14.83 -5.92
CA PRO A 44 -4.79 -13.87 -4.85
C PRO A 44 -3.84 -12.76 -5.30
N ARG A 45 -3.09 -13.00 -6.38
CA ARG A 45 -2.14 -12.06 -6.97
C ARG A 45 -2.10 -12.18 -8.49
N VAL A 46 -1.99 -11.03 -9.15
CA VAL A 46 -1.71 -10.93 -10.58
C VAL A 46 -0.64 -9.86 -10.79
N ASP A 47 0.38 -10.17 -11.59
CA ASP A 47 1.46 -9.24 -11.92
C ASP A 47 1.77 -9.26 -13.42
N LEU A 48 1.33 -8.24 -14.15
CA LEU A 48 1.54 -8.13 -15.59
C LEU A 48 2.84 -7.38 -15.96
N ARG A 49 3.68 -6.99 -14.99
CA ARG A 49 4.87 -6.15 -15.25
C ARG A 49 5.85 -6.77 -16.25
N GLN A 50 6.05 -8.09 -16.22
CA GLN A 50 6.93 -8.78 -17.17
C GLN A 50 6.45 -8.66 -18.62
N GLN A 51 5.16 -8.41 -18.82
CA GLN A 51 4.53 -8.26 -20.12
C GLN A 51 4.43 -6.80 -20.55
N MET A 52 4.82 -5.83 -19.70
CA MET A 52 4.85 -4.41 -20.02
C MET A 52 6.11 -4.04 -20.82
N THR A 53 6.04 -2.92 -21.53
CA THR A 53 7.17 -2.17 -22.08
C THR A 53 7.90 -1.36 -21.00
N ALA A 54 9.02 -0.74 -21.36
CA ALA A 54 9.82 0.08 -20.45
C ALA A 54 9.02 1.28 -19.91
N VAL A 55 9.26 1.72 -18.67
CA VAL A 55 8.51 2.85 -18.09
C VAL A 55 8.90 4.16 -18.76
N GLU A 56 7.89 4.91 -19.17
CA GLU A 56 8.04 6.21 -19.84
C GLU A 56 8.30 7.35 -18.86
N ASN A 57 8.90 8.43 -19.35
CA ASN A 57 8.99 9.70 -18.63
C ASN A 57 8.28 10.81 -19.41
N GLN A 58 7.26 11.41 -18.81
CA GLN A 58 6.51 12.53 -19.39
C GLN A 58 7.19 13.89 -19.21
N GLU A 59 8.31 13.94 -18.48
CA GLU A 59 9.05 15.16 -18.15
C GLU A 59 8.15 16.25 -17.55
N GLN A 60 8.23 17.51 -18.00
CA GLN A 60 7.42 18.62 -17.47
C GLN A 60 6.13 18.86 -18.26
N THR A 61 5.74 17.93 -19.14
CA THR A 61 4.51 18.02 -19.94
C THR A 61 3.29 17.54 -19.16
N SER A 62 2.10 17.96 -19.59
CA SER A 62 0.82 17.54 -18.99
C SER A 62 0.23 16.29 -19.65
N SER A 63 1.10 15.40 -20.15
CA SER A 63 0.74 14.28 -21.04
C SER A 63 0.44 12.95 -20.35
N CYS A 64 0.18 12.93 -19.03
CA CYS A 64 0.01 11.68 -18.26
C CYS A 64 -1.06 10.73 -18.84
N VAL A 65 -2.17 11.29 -19.34
CA VAL A 65 -3.22 10.51 -20.02
C VAL A 65 -2.68 9.77 -21.24
N ALA A 66 -1.91 10.45 -22.10
CA ALA A 66 -1.33 9.84 -23.28
C ALA A 66 -0.30 8.76 -22.94
N ASN A 67 0.49 8.96 -21.88
CA ASN A 67 1.47 7.97 -21.41
C ASN A 67 0.77 6.70 -20.89
N ALA A 68 -0.30 6.85 -20.08
CA ALA A 68 -1.05 5.70 -19.56
C ALA A 68 -1.73 4.90 -20.68
N VAL A 69 -2.32 5.61 -21.65
CA VAL A 69 -2.97 5.01 -22.83
C VAL A 69 -1.95 4.34 -23.76
N ALA A 70 -0.79 4.97 -24.00
CA ALA A 70 0.31 4.39 -24.76
C ALA A 70 0.78 3.06 -24.13
N GLY A 71 1.03 3.03 -22.83
CA GLY A 71 1.44 1.80 -22.14
C GLY A 71 0.43 0.66 -22.23
N ALA A 72 -0.87 0.96 -22.21
CA ALA A 72 -1.93 -0.04 -22.43
C ALA A 72 -1.93 -0.55 -23.88
N TYR A 73 -1.75 0.35 -24.84
CA TYR A 73 -1.70 0.01 -26.26
C TYR A 73 -0.47 -0.86 -26.60
N GLU A 74 0.71 -0.47 -26.11
CA GLU A 74 1.96 -1.21 -26.25
C GLU A 74 1.88 -2.61 -25.63
N TYR A 75 1.26 -2.73 -24.45
CA TYR A 75 0.99 -4.03 -23.85
C TYR A 75 0.22 -4.94 -24.81
N LEU A 76 -0.85 -4.44 -25.44
CA LEU A 76 -1.64 -5.23 -26.38
C LEU A 76 -0.82 -5.61 -27.62
N VAL A 77 -0.02 -4.68 -28.15
CA VAL A 77 0.86 -4.96 -29.30
C VAL A 77 1.89 -6.02 -28.96
N LYS A 78 2.57 -5.89 -27.81
CA LYS A 78 3.55 -6.87 -27.31
C LYS A 78 2.92 -8.24 -27.09
N ARG A 79 1.73 -8.30 -26.49
CA ARG A 79 0.99 -9.57 -26.30
C ARG A 79 0.58 -10.22 -27.62
N HIS A 80 0.35 -9.44 -28.68
CA HIS A 80 -0.03 -9.98 -29.98
C HIS A 80 1.16 -10.38 -30.85
N ARG A 81 2.21 -9.55 -30.91
CA ARG A 81 3.35 -9.74 -31.80
C ARG A 81 4.51 -10.49 -31.13
N GLY A 82 4.58 -10.49 -29.81
CA GLY A 82 5.68 -11.07 -29.03
C GLY A 82 6.99 -10.27 -29.14
N ASP A 83 6.94 -9.03 -29.63
CA ASP A 83 8.09 -8.15 -29.81
C ASP A 83 7.98 -6.93 -28.89
N ASP A 84 9.09 -6.60 -28.22
CA ASP A 84 9.22 -5.44 -27.33
C ASP A 84 9.42 -4.12 -28.11
N ALA A 85 9.55 -4.18 -29.43
CA ALA A 85 10.06 -3.07 -30.25
C ALA A 85 9.02 -2.03 -30.73
N TYR A 86 7.74 -2.14 -30.34
CA TYR A 86 6.72 -1.19 -30.78
C TYR A 86 6.37 -0.20 -29.67
N ASP A 87 7.12 0.90 -29.64
CA ASP A 87 6.92 2.08 -28.78
C ASP A 87 6.08 3.10 -29.55
N VAL A 88 4.95 3.52 -28.97
CA VAL A 88 3.98 4.39 -29.64
C VAL A 88 4.16 5.85 -29.24
N SER A 89 4.00 6.75 -30.20
CA SER A 89 4.20 8.17 -29.97
C SER A 89 3.18 8.73 -28.97
N ARG A 90 3.67 9.06 -27.78
CA ARG A 90 2.86 9.71 -26.74
C ARG A 90 2.44 11.11 -27.17
N LEU A 91 3.32 11.85 -27.86
CA LEU A 91 2.98 13.19 -28.33
C LEU A 91 1.93 13.17 -29.44
N PHE A 92 1.93 12.16 -30.32
CA PHE A 92 0.87 11.99 -31.31
C PHE A 92 -0.49 11.79 -30.62
N ILE A 93 -0.57 10.82 -29.70
CA ILE A 93 -1.79 10.54 -28.93
C ILE A 93 -2.24 11.81 -28.19
N TYR A 94 -1.31 12.52 -27.55
CA TYR A 94 -1.60 13.71 -26.77
C TYR A 94 -2.07 14.90 -27.62
N TYR A 95 -1.47 15.11 -28.79
CA TYR A 95 -1.90 16.15 -29.74
C TYR A 95 -3.31 15.88 -30.25
N VAL A 96 -3.56 14.67 -30.78
CA VAL A 96 -4.87 14.28 -31.33
C VAL A 96 -5.95 14.35 -30.26
N ALA A 97 -5.66 13.86 -29.05
CA ALA A 97 -6.61 13.89 -27.94
C ALA A 97 -7.01 15.31 -27.51
N ARG A 98 -6.11 16.31 -27.64
CA ARG A 98 -6.40 17.71 -27.31
C ARG A 98 -7.19 18.40 -28.41
N ALA A 99 -6.85 18.17 -29.69
CA ALA A 99 -7.64 18.65 -30.81
C ALA A 99 -9.09 18.13 -30.73
N LEU A 100 -9.28 16.82 -30.49
CA LEU A 100 -10.60 16.23 -30.31
C LEU A 100 -11.34 16.78 -29.08
N ALA A 101 -10.63 17.06 -27.98
CA ALA A 101 -11.24 17.67 -26.79
C ALA A 101 -11.75 19.10 -27.04
N ASN A 102 -11.23 19.78 -28.06
CA ASN A 102 -11.66 21.11 -28.49
C ASN A 102 -12.66 21.06 -29.67
N ASP A 103 -13.14 19.87 -30.04
CA ASP A 103 -13.99 19.64 -31.22
C ASP A 103 -13.31 20.07 -32.55
N GLU A 104 -11.99 19.98 -32.63
CA GLU A 104 -11.19 20.32 -33.81
C GLU A 104 -10.67 19.08 -34.55
N ASP A 105 -10.50 19.18 -35.87
CA ASP A 105 -9.89 18.12 -36.67
C ASP A 105 -8.35 18.18 -36.51
N PRO A 106 -7.71 17.14 -35.92
CA PRO A 106 -6.27 17.12 -35.71
C PRO A 106 -5.44 17.17 -37.02
N THR A 107 -6.04 16.83 -38.17
CA THR A 107 -5.35 16.85 -39.46
C THR A 107 -5.29 18.24 -40.10
N GLU A 108 -6.05 19.20 -39.58
CA GLU A 108 -6.07 20.60 -40.02
C GLU A 108 -5.10 21.48 -39.20
N GLU A 109 -4.20 20.85 -38.44
CA GLU A 109 -3.16 21.49 -37.62
C GLU A 109 -3.70 22.57 -36.64
N PRO A 110 -4.72 22.28 -35.81
CA PRO A 110 -5.24 23.25 -34.85
C PRO A 110 -4.18 23.66 -33.81
N GLU A 111 -4.33 24.89 -33.30
CA GLU A 111 -3.51 25.37 -32.17
C GLU A 111 -3.96 24.68 -30.88
N VAL A 112 -3.06 23.92 -30.25
CA VAL A 112 -3.32 23.26 -28.96
C VAL A 112 -2.33 23.72 -27.90
N ASP A 113 -2.78 23.72 -26.65
CA ASP A 113 -1.95 24.08 -25.49
C ASP A 113 -1.63 22.86 -24.62
N ASP A 114 -0.53 22.91 -23.88
CA ASP A 114 -0.16 21.86 -22.91
C ASP A 114 -0.95 22.03 -21.60
N GLU A 115 -2.23 21.69 -21.66
CA GLU A 115 -3.18 21.84 -20.56
C GLU A 115 -3.82 20.52 -20.09
N GLY A 116 -3.34 19.39 -20.61
CA GLY A 116 -3.90 18.08 -20.33
C GLY A 116 -5.09 17.73 -21.22
N THR A 117 -5.59 16.50 -21.05
CA THR A 117 -6.71 15.96 -21.83
C THR A 117 -7.53 14.96 -21.02
N TYR A 118 -8.52 14.32 -21.63
CA TYR A 118 -9.42 13.35 -21.02
C TYR A 118 -9.02 11.93 -21.44
N ILE A 119 -9.17 10.92 -20.58
CA ILE A 119 -8.89 9.53 -20.97
C ILE A 119 -9.78 9.11 -22.14
N GLY A 120 -11.06 9.50 -22.10
CA GLY A 120 -12.01 9.25 -23.18
C GLY A 120 -11.56 9.82 -24.54
N THR A 121 -11.07 11.06 -24.59
CA THR A 121 -10.62 11.67 -25.86
C THR A 121 -9.31 11.04 -26.37
N ALA A 122 -8.43 10.60 -25.48
CA ALA A 122 -7.25 9.82 -25.87
C ALA A 122 -7.61 8.42 -26.41
N ILE A 123 -8.62 7.77 -25.83
CA ILE A 123 -9.18 6.53 -26.37
C ILE A 123 -9.82 6.78 -27.75
N ASP A 124 -10.57 7.87 -27.91
CA ASP A 124 -11.19 8.21 -29.19
C ASP A 124 -10.16 8.61 -30.25
N ALA A 125 -9.03 9.19 -29.85
CA ALA A 125 -7.87 9.39 -30.72
C ALA A 125 -7.36 8.05 -31.27
N LEU A 126 -7.16 7.06 -30.40
CA LEU A 126 -6.72 5.72 -30.83
C LEU A 126 -7.75 4.99 -31.71
N LYS A 127 -9.05 5.22 -31.51
CA LYS A 127 -10.10 4.61 -32.34
C LYS A 127 -10.22 5.24 -33.72
N GLN A 128 -10.03 6.55 -33.81
CA GLN A 128 -10.25 7.31 -35.05
C GLN A 128 -8.98 7.45 -35.89
N TYR A 129 -7.84 7.64 -35.25
CA TYR A 129 -6.56 7.95 -35.89
C TYR A 129 -5.46 6.94 -35.56
N GLY A 130 -5.61 6.15 -34.49
CA GLY A 130 -4.61 5.18 -34.06
C GLY A 130 -3.42 5.84 -33.37
N ALA A 131 -2.25 5.20 -33.45
CA ALA A 131 -1.00 5.76 -32.97
C ALA A 131 0.17 5.33 -33.86
N CYS A 132 1.04 6.28 -34.22
CA CYS A 132 2.30 6.00 -34.89
C CYS A 132 3.38 5.61 -33.89
N SER A 133 4.55 5.17 -34.37
CA SER A 133 5.69 4.92 -33.50
C SER A 133 6.31 6.21 -32.94
N GLU A 134 6.84 6.14 -31.72
CA GLU A 134 7.69 7.19 -31.11
C GLU A 134 8.95 7.45 -31.95
N VAL A 135 9.37 6.56 -32.86
CA VAL A 135 10.43 6.83 -33.85
C VAL A 135 9.99 7.86 -34.90
N THR A 136 8.73 7.78 -35.34
CA THR A 136 8.17 8.64 -36.39
C THR A 136 7.79 10.00 -35.83
N TRP A 137 7.27 10.03 -34.60
CA TRP A 137 6.97 11.27 -33.89
C TRP A 137 7.55 11.22 -32.46
N PRO A 138 8.82 11.62 -32.27
CA PRO A 138 9.52 11.47 -31.01
C PRO A 138 9.04 12.38 -29.89
N PHE A 139 9.10 11.87 -28.67
CA PHE A 139 8.87 12.65 -27.47
C PHE A 139 9.95 13.74 -27.30
N ALA A 140 9.54 14.99 -27.46
CA ALA A 140 10.34 16.18 -27.21
C ALA A 140 9.47 17.27 -26.56
N GLU A 141 9.88 17.77 -25.40
CA GLU A 141 9.08 18.73 -24.62
C GLU A 141 8.78 20.03 -25.39
N ASP A 142 9.70 20.47 -26.25
CA ASP A 142 9.54 21.65 -27.10
C ASP A 142 8.59 21.42 -28.28
N ALA A 143 8.35 20.16 -28.66
CA ALA A 143 7.40 19.75 -29.69
C ALA A 143 6.02 19.38 -29.12
N VAL A 144 5.77 19.59 -27.81
CA VAL A 144 4.54 19.15 -27.15
C VAL A 144 3.27 19.69 -27.81
N ASN A 145 3.31 20.87 -28.43
CA ASN A 145 2.17 21.48 -29.11
C ASN A 145 2.28 21.44 -30.64
N ASP A 146 3.36 20.88 -31.18
CA ASP A 146 3.59 20.85 -32.62
C ASP A 146 2.68 19.79 -33.26
N ALA A 147 2.11 20.15 -34.42
CA ALA A 147 1.29 19.23 -35.19
C ALA A 147 2.14 18.08 -35.76
N PRO A 148 1.71 16.80 -35.59
CA PRO A 148 2.38 15.66 -36.18
C PRO A 148 2.45 15.75 -37.70
N SER A 149 3.48 15.14 -38.27
CA SER A 149 3.64 15.07 -39.72
C SER A 149 2.52 14.23 -40.37
N THR A 150 2.25 14.48 -41.65
CA THR A 150 1.33 13.61 -42.43
C THR A 150 1.76 12.14 -42.40
N GLU A 151 3.07 11.88 -42.39
CA GLU A 151 3.63 10.52 -42.27
C GLU A 151 3.24 9.86 -40.93
N ALA A 152 3.21 10.63 -39.84
CA ALA A 152 2.74 10.13 -38.55
C ALA A 152 1.26 9.76 -38.59
N PHE A 153 0.40 10.58 -39.21
CA PHE A 153 -1.02 10.23 -39.38
C PHE A 153 -1.24 9.02 -40.28
N ASP A 154 -0.48 8.91 -41.37
CA ASP A 154 -0.56 7.77 -42.29
C ASP A 154 -0.18 6.46 -41.57
N GLU A 155 0.92 6.45 -40.81
CA GLU A 155 1.35 5.29 -40.01
C GLU A 155 0.33 4.95 -38.90
N ALA A 156 -0.15 5.97 -38.18
CA ALA A 156 -1.09 5.78 -37.09
C ALA A 156 -2.38 5.08 -37.54
N SER A 157 -2.85 5.41 -38.74
CA SER A 157 -4.08 4.84 -39.32
C SER A 157 -4.04 3.32 -39.55
N GLU A 158 -2.85 2.71 -39.54
CA GLU A 158 -2.69 1.26 -39.62
C GLU A 158 -3.04 0.53 -38.30
N PHE A 159 -3.19 1.28 -37.20
CA PHE A 159 -3.13 0.78 -35.83
C PHE A 159 -4.26 1.35 -34.96
N LEU A 160 -5.49 0.93 -35.26
CA LEU A 160 -6.70 1.39 -34.56
C LEU A 160 -7.10 0.49 -33.40
N VAL A 161 -7.62 1.10 -32.33
CA VAL A 161 -8.30 0.39 -31.24
C VAL A 161 -9.73 0.02 -31.65
N GLU A 162 -10.10 -1.25 -31.48
CA GLU A 162 -11.40 -1.77 -31.91
C GLU A 162 -12.44 -1.84 -30.77
N ASP A 163 -12.03 -2.18 -29.55
CA ASP A 163 -12.96 -2.33 -28.43
C ASP A 163 -12.41 -1.75 -27.13
N VAL A 164 -13.30 -1.13 -26.37
CA VAL A 164 -13.02 -0.55 -25.06
C VAL A 164 -14.21 -0.74 -24.14
N ALA A 165 -13.96 -0.78 -22.86
CA ALA A 165 -15.00 -0.77 -21.85
C ALA A 165 -14.55 0.01 -20.62
N GLN A 166 -15.50 0.67 -19.96
CA GLN A 166 -15.25 1.29 -18.68
C GLN A 166 -15.27 0.21 -17.58
N VAL A 167 -14.28 0.21 -16.69
CA VAL A 167 -14.23 -0.69 -15.54
C VAL A 167 -14.87 0.01 -14.35
N PRO A 168 -15.88 -0.58 -13.69
CA PRO A 168 -16.45 0.02 -12.51
C PRO A 168 -15.45 0.13 -11.35
N THR A 169 -15.56 1.19 -10.54
CA THR A 169 -14.75 1.40 -9.32
C THR A 169 -15.18 0.43 -8.22
N ARG A 170 -14.74 -0.83 -8.33
CA ARG A 170 -14.96 -1.90 -7.36
C ARG A 170 -13.81 -2.89 -7.46
N VAL A 171 -13.32 -3.34 -6.31
CA VAL A 171 -12.12 -4.18 -6.19
C VAL A 171 -12.25 -5.41 -7.08
N GLU A 172 -13.40 -6.06 -7.05
CA GLU A 172 -13.66 -7.32 -7.76
C GLU A 172 -13.63 -7.13 -9.28
N ALA A 173 -14.13 -6.00 -9.80
CA ALA A 173 -14.11 -5.74 -11.23
C ALA A 173 -12.70 -5.45 -11.74
N TRP A 174 -11.91 -4.70 -10.98
CA TRP A 174 -10.52 -4.42 -11.32
C TRP A 174 -9.66 -5.69 -11.26
N LYS A 175 -9.80 -6.48 -10.19
CA LYS A 175 -9.12 -7.78 -10.06
C LYS A 175 -9.51 -8.72 -11.20
N ALA A 176 -10.79 -8.81 -11.53
CA ALA A 176 -11.23 -9.67 -12.63
C ALA A 176 -10.68 -9.21 -13.98
N ALA A 177 -10.67 -7.90 -14.27
CA ALA A 177 -10.07 -7.38 -15.50
C ALA A 177 -8.57 -7.71 -15.58
N LEU A 178 -7.83 -7.51 -14.49
CA LEU A 178 -6.40 -7.83 -14.43
C LEU A 178 -6.13 -9.33 -14.55
N ALA A 179 -6.96 -10.18 -13.94
CA ALA A 179 -6.88 -11.64 -14.07
C ALA A 179 -7.19 -12.13 -15.49
N GLU A 180 -8.01 -11.40 -16.25
CA GLU A 180 -8.20 -11.62 -17.69
C GLU A 180 -7.01 -11.13 -18.55
N GLY A 181 -6.00 -10.51 -17.92
CA GLY A 181 -4.84 -9.93 -18.58
C GLY A 181 -5.15 -8.58 -19.23
N LEU A 182 -6.06 -7.79 -18.64
CA LEU A 182 -6.48 -6.49 -19.16
C LEU A 182 -6.01 -5.36 -18.23
N PRO A 183 -4.89 -4.69 -18.53
CA PRO A 183 -4.45 -3.50 -17.80
C PRO A 183 -5.50 -2.39 -17.86
N ILE A 184 -5.61 -1.64 -16.77
CA ILE A 184 -6.66 -0.63 -16.59
C ILE A 184 -6.01 0.75 -16.63
N VAL A 185 -6.30 1.55 -17.65
CA VAL A 185 -5.99 2.98 -17.68
C VAL A 185 -6.96 3.67 -16.74
N PHE A 186 -6.49 4.42 -15.75
CA PHE A 186 -7.37 5.10 -14.80
C PHE A 186 -6.84 6.48 -14.43
N ALA A 187 -7.74 7.31 -13.92
CA ALA A 187 -7.39 8.57 -13.27
C ALA A 187 -7.71 8.56 -11.78
N ILE A 188 -6.89 9.26 -11.01
CA ILE A 188 -7.07 9.47 -9.57
C ILE A 188 -6.66 10.89 -9.18
N ASN A 189 -7.30 11.44 -8.15
CA ASN A 189 -6.87 12.67 -7.51
C ASN A 189 -5.62 12.43 -6.67
N LEU A 190 -4.55 13.17 -6.92
CA LEU A 190 -3.33 13.11 -6.13
C LEU A 190 -3.38 14.06 -4.94
N TYR A 191 -2.69 13.67 -3.88
CA TYR A 191 -2.52 14.43 -2.65
C TYR A 191 -1.02 14.57 -2.34
N GLU A 192 -0.69 15.49 -1.42
CA GLU A 192 0.66 15.75 -0.91
C GLU A 192 1.39 14.44 -0.51
N SER A 193 0.64 13.51 0.10
CA SER A 193 1.11 12.20 0.52
C SER A 193 1.53 11.25 -0.62
N PHE A 194 1.12 11.48 -1.86
CA PHE A 194 1.34 10.54 -2.96
C PHE A 194 2.83 10.32 -3.27
N ASP A 195 3.62 11.39 -3.15
CA ASP A 195 5.07 11.38 -3.35
C ASP A 195 5.85 11.28 -2.03
N ALA A 196 5.15 11.30 -0.88
CA ALA A 196 5.72 11.11 0.45
C ALA A 196 5.86 9.61 0.79
N GLN A 197 6.39 8.84 -0.15
CA GLN A 197 6.46 7.39 -0.09
C GLN A 197 7.55 6.95 0.93
N ARG A 198 7.18 6.10 1.88
CA ARG A 198 8.13 5.54 2.89
C ARG A 198 9.05 4.48 2.29
N GLN A 199 8.59 3.81 1.24
CA GLN A 199 9.36 2.90 0.38
C GLN A 199 9.12 3.31 -1.08
N PRO A 200 10.08 3.11 -2.00
CA PRO A 200 9.87 3.44 -3.41
C PRO A 200 8.62 2.78 -3.95
N GLY A 201 7.70 3.58 -4.48
CA GLY A 201 6.44 3.14 -5.06
C GLY A 201 5.32 2.91 -4.05
N MET A 202 5.56 2.76 -2.75
CA MET A 202 4.49 2.50 -1.77
C MET A 202 3.73 3.80 -1.47
N VAL A 203 2.56 3.96 -2.11
CA VAL A 203 1.73 5.16 -2.03
C VAL A 203 0.82 5.05 -0.80
N PRO A 204 0.94 5.94 0.19
CA PRO A 204 0.00 5.94 1.31
C PRO A 204 -1.38 6.48 0.88
N ALA A 205 -2.43 5.93 1.48
CA ALA A 205 -3.76 6.52 1.34
C ALA A 205 -3.77 7.96 1.92
N PRO A 206 -4.53 8.90 1.32
CA PRO A 206 -4.61 10.27 1.83
C PRO A 206 -5.19 10.31 3.23
N SER A 207 -4.60 11.13 4.11
CA SER A 207 -5.16 11.35 5.45
C SER A 207 -6.51 12.07 5.39
N LYS A 208 -7.35 11.92 6.43
CA LYS A 208 -8.63 12.66 6.54
C LYS A 208 -8.44 14.19 6.41
N ASN A 209 -7.28 14.71 6.83
CA ASN A 209 -6.91 16.12 6.76
C ASN A 209 -6.43 16.57 5.37
N GLU A 210 -5.80 15.70 4.59
CA GLU A 210 -5.49 15.99 3.18
C GLU A 210 -6.74 15.87 2.31
N ALA A 211 -7.54 14.83 2.57
CA ALA A 211 -8.80 14.60 1.89
C ALA A 211 -9.83 15.71 2.15
N SER A 212 -9.70 16.50 3.22
CA SER A 212 -10.54 17.68 3.50
C SER A 212 -9.99 18.97 2.89
N ARG A 213 -8.73 18.97 2.42
CA ARG A 213 -8.14 20.02 1.59
C ARG A 213 -8.40 19.72 0.10
N ALA A 214 -8.23 20.72 -0.76
CA ALA A 214 -8.35 20.52 -2.20
C ALA A 214 -7.24 19.57 -2.69
N SER A 215 -7.59 18.63 -3.58
CA SER A 215 -6.62 17.73 -4.24
C SER A 215 -5.55 18.52 -4.98
N HIS A 216 -4.33 17.98 -5.07
CA HIS A 216 -3.20 18.62 -5.74
C HIS A 216 -3.29 18.53 -7.26
N GLY A 217 -4.14 17.66 -7.80
CA GLY A 217 -4.43 17.57 -9.23
C GLY A 217 -4.90 16.17 -9.61
N GLY A 218 -5.44 16.04 -10.81
CA GLY A 218 -5.77 14.75 -11.40
C GLY A 218 -4.57 14.16 -12.14
N HIS A 219 -4.31 12.87 -11.96
CA HIS A 219 -3.26 12.15 -12.66
C HIS A 219 -3.78 10.83 -13.23
N ALA A 220 -3.29 10.47 -14.42
CA ALA A 220 -3.66 9.24 -15.10
C ALA A 220 -2.48 8.27 -15.13
N MET A 221 -2.75 7.00 -14.82
CA MET A 221 -1.75 5.93 -14.73
C MET A 221 -2.34 4.61 -15.25
N LEU A 222 -1.51 3.56 -15.31
CA LEU A 222 -1.89 2.25 -15.80
C LEU A 222 -1.79 1.21 -14.69
N CYS A 223 -2.91 0.62 -14.28
CA CYS A 223 -2.93 -0.50 -13.34
C CYS A 223 -2.62 -1.81 -14.08
N VAL A 224 -1.65 -2.56 -13.58
CA VAL A 224 -1.06 -3.74 -14.23
C VAL A 224 -1.02 -4.97 -13.33
N GLY A 225 -1.65 -4.93 -12.17
CA GLY A 225 -1.67 -6.06 -11.26
C GLY A 225 -2.27 -5.71 -9.91
N TYR A 226 -2.34 -6.71 -9.03
CA TYR A 226 -2.82 -6.57 -7.67
C TYR A 226 -2.24 -7.65 -6.77
N SER A 227 -2.26 -7.37 -5.46
CA SER A 227 -1.88 -8.30 -4.40
C SER A 227 -2.93 -8.23 -3.30
N ASP A 228 -3.61 -9.34 -3.03
CA ASP A 228 -4.57 -9.42 -1.92
C ASP A 228 -3.90 -9.43 -0.57
N ARG A 229 -2.70 -10.03 -0.44
CA ARG A 229 -1.92 -9.95 0.79
C ARG A 229 -1.63 -8.49 1.16
N ASP A 230 -1.17 -7.71 0.18
CA ASP A 230 -0.78 -6.31 0.40
C ASP A 230 -1.95 -5.33 0.28
N GLN A 231 -3.16 -5.81 0.00
CA GLN A 231 -4.37 -5.02 -0.28
C GLN A 231 -4.10 -3.83 -1.24
N SER A 232 -3.31 -4.06 -2.29
CA SER A 232 -2.81 -3.00 -3.17
C SER A 232 -2.82 -3.37 -4.65
N PHE A 233 -2.99 -2.35 -5.48
CA PHE A 233 -2.84 -2.45 -6.93
C PHE A 233 -1.41 -2.09 -7.33
N ILE A 234 -0.86 -2.84 -8.29
CA ILE A 234 0.41 -2.56 -8.94
C ILE A 234 0.13 -1.60 -10.10
N VAL A 235 0.77 -0.45 -10.10
CA VAL A 235 0.50 0.66 -11.03
C VAL A 235 1.79 1.11 -11.70
N ARG A 236 1.76 1.22 -13.03
CA ARG A 236 2.81 1.84 -13.84
C ARG A 236 2.56 3.35 -13.90
N ASN A 237 3.53 4.13 -13.42
CA ASN A 237 3.53 5.58 -13.56
C ASN A 237 4.28 6.00 -14.85
N SER A 238 4.36 7.30 -15.12
CA SER A 238 5.00 7.89 -16.30
C SER A 238 6.06 8.93 -15.94
N TRP A 239 6.78 8.73 -14.83
CA TRP A 239 7.78 9.67 -14.29
C TRP A 239 9.22 9.15 -14.39
N GLY A 240 9.45 8.19 -15.28
CA GLY A 240 10.73 7.52 -15.48
C GLY A 240 11.01 6.43 -14.45
N THR A 241 12.06 5.64 -14.72
CA THR A 241 12.46 4.50 -13.87
C THR A 241 13.14 4.91 -12.57
N ASP A 242 13.58 6.16 -12.45
CA ASP A 242 14.23 6.65 -11.23
C ASP A 242 13.22 7.04 -10.13
N TRP A 243 11.93 7.05 -10.45
CA TRP A 243 10.86 7.36 -9.51
C TRP A 243 10.14 6.09 -9.04
N GLY A 244 9.72 6.06 -7.78
CA GLY A 244 9.01 4.91 -7.19
C GLY A 244 9.82 3.62 -7.25
N ASP A 245 9.16 2.47 -7.34
CA ASP A 245 9.84 1.19 -7.59
C ASP A 245 10.05 1.00 -9.10
N LYS A 246 11.17 1.52 -9.61
CA LYS A 246 11.55 1.42 -11.03
C LYS A 246 10.47 1.96 -11.98
N GLY A 247 9.79 3.03 -11.59
CA GLY A 247 8.69 3.66 -12.32
C GLY A 247 7.30 3.10 -11.99
N TYR A 248 7.21 2.14 -11.06
CA TYR A 248 5.96 1.58 -10.56
C TYR A 248 5.64 2.09 -9.15
N CYS A 249 4.36 2.04 -8.82
CA CYS A 249 3.86 2.26 -7.46
C CYS A 249 2.81 1.21 -7.08
N TYR A 250 2.56 1.12 -5.79
CA TYR A 250 1.64 0.22 -5.13
C TYR A 250 0.62 1.09 -4.41
N ILE A 251 -0.63 1.07 -4.88
CA ILE A 251 -1.67 1.95 -4.37
C ILE A 251 -2.72 1.11 -3.64
N PRO A 252 -3.02 1.41 -2.36
CA PRO A 252 -4.00 0.66 -1.57
C PRO A 252 -5.38 0.60 -2.24
N TYR A 253 -6.06 -0.53 -2.10
CA TYR A 253 -7.44 -0.71 -2.55
C TYR A 253 -8.34 0.38 -1.96
N SER A 254 -8.16 0.69 -0.67
CA SER A 254 -8.92 1.71 0.06
C SER A 254 -8.75 3.13 -0.52
N TYR A 255 -7.68 3.39 -1.26
CA TYR A 255 -7.46 4.65 -1.95
C TYR A 255 -8.08 4.62 -3.35
N LEU A 256 -7.71 3.64 -4.19
CA LEU A 256 -8.18 3.58 -5.58
C LEU A 256 -9.68 3.33 -5.72
N MET A 257 -10.28 2.60 -4.78
CA MET A 257 -11.69 2.21 -4.85
C MET A 257 -12.62 3.20 -4.15
N ASN A 258 -12.06 4.28 -3.59
CA ASN A 258 -12.84 5.29 -2.91
C ASN A 258 -13.31 6.35 -3.91
N GLU A 259 -14.63 6.48 -4.04
CA GLU A 259 -15.29 7.41 -4.98
C GLU A 259 -14.96 8.89 -4.73
N LYS A 260 -14.42 9.24 -3.55
CA LYS A 260 -13.94 10.59 -3.26
C LYS A 260 -12.65 10.94 -4.02
N TYR A 261 -11.85 9.93 -4.33
CA TYR A 261 -10.51 10.09 -4.90
C TYR A 261 -10.43 9.60 -6.34
N ASN A 262 -11.22 8.56 -6.67
CA ASN A 262 -11.34 8.01 -8.01
C ASN A 262 -12.75 8.23 -8.55
N ASP A 263 -12.85 9.04 -9.59
CA ASP A 263 -14.13 9.42 -10.20
C ASP A 263 -14.75 8.33 -11.09
N GLY A 264 -14.10 7.17 -11.20
CA GLY A 264 -14.52 6.05 -12.03
C GLY A 264 -14.18 6.22 -13.51
N ASP A 265 -13.28 7.14 -13.86
CA ASP A 265 -12.73 7.24 -15.22
C ASP A 265 -11.63 6.18 -15.40
N SER A 266 -12.07 4.94 -15.54
CA SER A 266 -11.21 3.74 -15.58
C SER A 266 -11.60 2.86 -16.75
N TRP A 267 -10.62 2.47 -17.55
CA TRP A 267 -10.83 1.93 -18.90
C TRP A 267 -9.90 0.79 -19.18
N ILE A 268 -10.42 -0.17 -19.94
CA ILE A 268 -9.62 -1.20 -20.59
C ILE A 268 -9.72 -1.04 -22.10
N ILE A 269 -8.63 -1.35 -22.77
CA ILE A 269 -8.54 -1.46 -24.22
C ILE A 269 -8.44 -2.95 -24.55
N ARG A 270 -9.25 -3.42 -25.50
CA ARG A 270 -9.30 -4.84 -25.90
C ARG A 270 -9.14 -5.00 -27.40
N ARG A 271 -8.80 -6.23 -27.79
CA ARG A 271 -8.84 -6.69 -29.17
C ARG A 271 -10.00 -7.65 -29.37
N VAL A 272 -10.52 -7.76 -30.59
CA VAL A 272 -11.54 -8.76 -30.97
C VAL A 272 -11.05 -10.21 -30.78
N GLU A 273 -9.75 -10.47 -30.91
CA GLU A 273 -9.11 -11.74 -30.57
C GLU A 273 -8.13 -11.53 -29.41
N GLU A 274 -8.55 -11.93 -28.20
CA GLU A 274 -7.74 -11.81 -26.98
C GLU A 274 -6.80 -13.02 -26.80
N PRO A 275 -5.53 -12.82 -26.40
CA PRO A 275 -4.60 -13.91 -26.13
C PRO A 275 -5.06 -14.77 -24.93
N SER A 276 -4.60 -16.03 -24.86
CA SER A 276 -4.89 -16.92 -23.73
C SER A 276 -4.40 -16.33 -22.41
N ILE A 277 -5.14 -16.60 -21.32
CA ILE A 277 -4.74 -16.21 -19.96
C ILE A 277 -3.41 -16.89 -19.65
N ASP A 278 -2.47 -16.12 -19.13
CA ASP A 278 -1.15 -16.60 -18.75
C ASP A 278 -1.13 -16.88 -17.25
N GLU A 279 -1.52 -18.10 -16.86
CA GLU A 279 -1.61 -18.54 -15.46
C GLU A 279 -0.25 -18.53 -14.75
N SER A 280 0.88 -18.42 -15.47
CA SER A 280 2.20 -18.25 -14.84
C SER A 280 2.37 -16.89 -14.14
N THR A 281 1.47 -15.94 -14.41
CA THR A 281 1.36 -14.68 -13.68
C THR A 281 0.65 -14.82 -12.32
N TRP A 282 0.13 -16.01 -12.00
CA TRP A 282 -0.53 -16.33 -10.73
C TRP A 282 0.47 -17.08 -9.83
N ALA A 283 0.50 -16.75 -8.54
CA ALA A 283 1.36 -17.39 -7.54
C ALA A 283 0.53 -17.94 -6.36
N SER A 284 1.02 -19.00 -5.71
CA SER A 284 0.48 -19.59 -4.47
C SER A 284 1.41 -19.29 -3.29
N ASP A 285 0.86 -19.06 -2.10
CA ASP A 285 1.60 -18.81 -0.85
C ASP A 285 1.96 -20.15 -0.15
N ASP A 286 3.22 -20.30 0.28
CA ASP A 286 3.82 -21.20 1.31
C ASP A 286 5.38 -21.11 1.13
N GLU A 287 6.31 -20.93 2.10
CA GLU A 287 6.48 -21.42 3.49
C GLU A 287 7.73 -20.75 4.18
N SER A 288 7.74 -20.45 5.51
CA SER A 288 8.94 -20.45 6.43
C SER A 288 8.64 -20.13 7.92
N LEU A 289 9.29 -20.86 8.84
CA LEU A 289 9.25 -20.90 10.34
C LEU A 289 9.46 -19.59 11.15
N ILE A 290 9.44 -18.42 10.52
CA ILE A 290 9.42 -17.09 11.18
C ILE A 290 8.09 -16.41 10.82
N GLU A 291 7.04 -17.22 10.84
CA GLU A 291 5.66 -16.83 10.56
C GLU A 291 4.93 -16.33 11.82
N GLU A 292 5.43 -16.60 13.04
CA GLU A 292 4.73 -16.24 14.27
C GLU A 292 4.89 -14.75 14.63
N LEU A 293 6.10 -14.19 14.52
CA LEU A 293 6.35 -12.76 14.74
C LEU A 293 5.70 -11.88 13.65
N ASP A 294 5.67 -12.37 12.40
CA ASP A 294 4.95 -11.74 11.27
C ASP A 294 3.43 -11.84 11.47
N SER A 295 2.92 -13.03 11.81
CA SER A 295 1.49 -13.27 12.03
C SER A 295 0.95 -12.45 13.21
N GLU A 296 1.63 -12.44 14.35
CA GLU A 296 1.16 -11.73 15.54
C GLU A 296 1.16 -10.22 15.29
N LEU A 297 2.25 -9.64 14.76
CA LEU A 297 2.32 -8.21 14.45
C LEU A 297 1.39 -7.81 13.28
N ALA A 298 1.20 -8.66 12.28
CA ALA A 298 0.28 -8.41 11.17
C ALA A 298 -1.20 -8.66 11.54
N SER A 299 -1.46 -9.44 12.60
CA SER A 299 -2.81 -9.68 13.12
C SER A 299 -3.34 -8.53 13.97
N LEU A 300 -2.46 -7.62 14.41
CA LEU A 300 -2.86 -6.41 15.12
C LEU A 300 -3.78 -5.57 14.24
N THR A 301 -4.93 -5.21 14.79
CA THR A 301 -5.81 -4.23 14.17
C THR A 301 -5.10 -2.88 14.07
N ASP A 302 -5.55 -2.03 13.15
CA ASP A 302 -5.03 -0.66 13.00
C ASP A 302 -5.09 0.14 14.32
N GLU A 303 -6.05 -0.18 15.20
CA GLU A 303 -6.23 0.45 16.51
C GLU A 303 -5.19 -0.05 17.52
N GLU A 304 -5.01 -1.36 17.64
CA GLU A 304 -3.98 -1.97 18.51
C GLU A 304 -2.57 -1.56 18.09
N PHE A 305 -2.31 -1.48 16.79
CA PHE A 305 -1.02 -1.01 16.28
C PHE A 305 -0.78 0.48 16.55
N ALA A 306 -1.83 1.30 16.50
CA ALA A 306 -1.72 2.71 16.86
C ALA A 306 -1.43 2.89 18.36
N GLU A 307 -2.05 2.09 19.22
CA GLU A 307 -1.79 2.07 20.66
C GLU A 307 -0.37 1.60 20.97
N LEU A 308 0.10 0.54 20.30
CA LEU A 308 1.48 0.05 20.41
C LEU A 308 2.47 1.17 20.06
N ARG A 309 2.28 1.83 18.91
CA ARG A 309 3.16 2.92 18.45
C ARG A 309 3.14 4.11 19.41
N ASP A 310 1.97 4.54 19.85
CA ASP A 310 1.83 5.70 20.73
C ASP A 310 2.44 5.39 22.12
N GLY A 311 2.37 4.13 22.56
CA GLY A 311 3.03 3.61 23.78
C GLY A 311 4.56 3.66 23.75
N MET A 312 5.17 3.62 22.56
CA MET A 312 6.63 3.72 22.41
C MET A 312 7.18 5.13 22.69
N GLY A 313 6.33 6.16 22.65
CA GLY A 313 6.70 7.55 22.93
C GLY A 313 7.58 8.17 21.84
N HIS A 314 8.69 8.80 22.22
CA HIS A 314 9.54 9.57 21.31
C HIS A 314 10.65 8.74 20.63
N VAL A 315 10.85 7.50 21.08
CA VAL A 315 11.75 6.52 20.47
C VAL A 315 10.88 5.45 19.83
N SER A 316 11.10 5.20 18.54
CA SER A 316 10.25 4.28 17.79
C SER A 316 10.48 2.83 18.22
N PHE A 317 9.47 1.98 17.97
CA PHE A 317 9.49 0.55 18.28
C PHE A 317 10.76 -0.14 17.73
N GLU A 318 11.13 0.16 16.49
CA GLU A 318 12.24 -0.52 15.78
C GLU A 318 13.59 -0.11 16.34
N LEU A 319 13.73 1.16 16.75
CA LEU A 319 14.94 1.64 17.41
C LEU A 319 15.06 1.02 18.81
N ARG A 320 13.95 0.84 19.51
CA ARG A 320 13.90 0.15 20.80
C ARG A 320 14.22 -1.34 20.68
N LEU A 321 13.66 -2.03 19.69
CA LEU A 321 13.99 -3.42 19.40
C LEU A 321 15.46 -3.58 19.03
N ALA A 322 15.98 -2.72 18.15
CA ALA A 322 17.40 -2.72 17.81
C ALA A 322 18.29 -2.46 19.04
N MET A 323 17.84 -1.68 20.01
CA MET A 323 18.58 -1.50 21.26
C MET A 323 18.60 -2.77 22.10
N ILE A 324 17.47 -3.48 22.22
CA ILE A 324 17.42 -4.76 22.95
C ILE A 324 18.39 -5.76 22.31
N LEU A 325 18.31 -5.95 20.99
CA LEU A 325 19.14 -6.90 20.25
C LEU A 325 20.64 -6.57 20.34
N VAL A 326 21.00 -5.28 20.25
CA VAL A 326 22.40 -4.84 20.35
C VAL A 326 22.93 -4.90 21.78
N CYS A 327 22.08 -4.66 22.79
CA CYS A 327 22.48 -4.82 24.18
C CYS A 327 22.72 -6.28 24.53
N ALA A 328 21.95 -7.20 23.96
CA ALA A 328 22.14 -8.62 24.15
C ALA A 328 23.46 -9.10 23.56
N ALA A 329 23.70 -8.83 22.28
CA ALA A 329 24.95 -9.20 21.62
C ALA A 329 26.19 -8.41 22.10
N ALA A 330 26.04 -7.53 23.09
CA ALA A 330 27.14 -6.77 23.67
C ALA A 330 27.27 -7.01 25.18
N ALA A 331 26.50 -7.96 25.74
CA ALA A 331 26.42 -8.22 27.17
C ALA A 331 27.76 -8.72 27.73
N ASP A 332 28.46 -9.57 26.98
CA ASP A 332 29.79 -10.11 27.29
C ASP A 332 30.94 -9.07 27.09
N GLY A 333 30.62 -7.91 26.52
CA GLY A 333 31.53 -6.80 26.27
C GLY A 333 32.20 -6.79 24.89
N GLU A 334 31.96 -7.77 24.03
CA GLU A 334 32.33 -7.77 22.61
C GLU A 334 31.07 -7.95 21.74
N VAL A 335 31.17 -7.84 20.41
CA VAL A 335 30.04 -8.12 19.50
C VAL A 335 30.64 -8.84 18.30
N GLU A 336 30.24 -10.07 18.04
CA GLU A 336 30.71 -10.87 16.93
C GLU A 336 30.05 -10.47 15.60
N ASP A 337 30.75 -10.74 14.49
CA ASP A 337 30.22 -10.49 13.14
C ASP A 337 28.96 -11.35 12.86
N SER A 338 28.90 -12.57 13.40
CA SER A 338 27.75 -13.50 13.32
C SER A 338 26.50 -12.94 14.00
N GLU A 339 26.66 -12.39 15.20
CA GLU A 339 25.56 -11.80 15.96
C GLU A 339 25.04 -10.55 15.24
N LEU A 340 25.93 -9.70 14.72
CA LEU A 340 25.54 -8.55 13.90
C LEU A 340 24.74 -8.96 12.66
N GLU A 341 25.13 -10.03 11.98
CA GLU A 341 24.37 -10.59 10.85
C GLU A 341 22.98 -11.07 11.31
N GLY A 342 22.89 -11.77 12.45
CA GLY A 342 21.62 -12.21 13.04
C GLY A 342 20.70 -11.07 13.47
N ILE A 343 21.25 -10.00 14.05
CA ILE A 343 20.50 -8.77 14.39
C ILE A 343 19.99 -8.10 13.12
N VAL A 344 20.83 -7.97 12.07
CA VAL A 344 20.42 -7.41 10.79
C VAL A 344 19.29 -8.22 10.18
N GLU A 345 19.37 -9.55 10.21
CA GLU A 345 18.33 -10.45 9.70
C GLU A 345 17.01 -10.29 10.46
N THR A 346 17.06 -10.32 11.79
CA THR A 346 15.88 -10.16 12.66
C THR A 346 15.24 -8.78 12.49
N LEU A 347 16.03 -7.72 12.49
CA LEU A 347 15.54 -6.37 12.25
C LEU A 347 14.97 -6.22 10.83
N THR A 348 15.56 -6.87 9.82
CA THR A 348 15.04 -6.85 8.45
C THR A 348 13.68 -7.51 8.38
N LYS A 349 13.51 -8.67 9.03
CA LYS A 349 12.23 -9.40 9.04
C LYS A 349 11.13 -8.68 9.82
N VAL A 350 11.44 -8.12 11.00
CA VAL A 350 10.49 -7.28 11.75
C VAL A 350 10.11 -6.03 10.98
N GLN A 351 11.08 -5.43 10.28
CA GLN A 351 10.80 -4.32 9.38
C GLN A 351 9.90 -4.76 8.21
N GLU A 352 10.13 -5.93 7.63
CA GLU A 352 9.27 -6.48 6.59
C GLU A 352 7.83 -6.73 7.09
N ALA A 353 7.67 -7.34 8.27
CA ALA A 353 6.37 -7.59 8.92
C ALA A 353 5.62 -6.28 9.23
N LEU A 354 6.34 -5.27 9.72
CA LEU A 354 5.78 -3.94 10.02
C LEU A 354 5.66 -3.03 8.78
N GLY A 355 6.07 -3.50 7.59
CA GLY A 355 6.07 -2.72 6.35
C GLY A 355 7.04 -1.53 6.35
N ILE A 356 8.07 -1.58 7.20
CA ILE A 356 9.11 -0.57 7.40
C ILE A 356 10.33 -0.96 6.55
N ARG A 357 11.05 0.01 5.99
CA ARG A 357 12.38 -0.25 5.40
C ARG A 357 13.35 0.81 5.90
N LEU A 358 13.96 0.51 7.04
CA LEU A 358 15.13 1.20 7.53
C LEU A 358 16.37 0.43 7.05
N ASP A 359 17.51 1.10 6.99
CA ASP A 359 18.78 0.40 6.80
C ASP A 359 19.16 -0.21 8.16
N PRO A 360 19.11 -1.55 8.32
CA PRO A 360 19.31 -2.20 9.62
C PRO A 360 20.67 -1.87 10.21
N GLU A 361 21.73 -1.77 9.40
CA GLU A 361 23.05 -1.37 9.87
C GLU A 361 23.06 0.08 10.38
N LYS A 362 22.35 0.99 9.71
CA LYS A 362 22.21 2.36 10.22
C LYS A 362 21.37 2.42 11.49
N LEU A 363 20.36 1.55 11.61
CA LEU A 363 19.51 1.45 12.79
C LEU A 363 20.32 0.94 13.99
N ILE A 364 21.10 -0.12 13.82
CA ILE A 364 22.05 -0.68 14.79
C ILE A 364 23.04 0.41 15.22
N ARG A 365 23.71 1.09 14.28
CA ARG A 365 24.64 2.20 14.62
C ARG A 365 23.96 3.30 15.43
N ARG A 366 22.69 3.60 15.14
CA ARG A 366 21.93 4.61 15.88
C ARG A 366 21.53 4.12 17.27
N ALA A 367 21.14 2.85 17.41
CA ALA A 367 20.86 2.20 18.68
C ALA A 367 22.08 2.23 19.60
N MET A 368 23.25 1.78 19.10
CA MET A 368 24.53 1.83 19.83
C MET A 368 24.86 3.23 20.36
N ASN A 369 24.71 4.26 19.52
CA ASN A 369 24.96 5.64 19.94
C ASN A 369 23.95 6.11 21.01
N ARG A 370 22.69 5.68 20.90
CA ARG A 370 21.63 6.13 21.82
C ARG A 370 21.75 5.48 23.20
N ILE A 371 22.14 4.20 23.25
CA ILE A 371 22.42 3.47 24.51
C ILE A 371 23.53 4.18 25.30
N VAL A 372 24.59 4.64 24.63
CA VAL A 372 25.70 5.36 25.28
C VAL A 372 25.30 6.77 25.75
N GLU A 373 24.37 7.41 25.06
CA GLU A 373 23.93 8.78 25.39
C GLU A 373 22.94 8.84 26.57
N ASP A 374 22.22 7.76 26.87
CA ASP A 374 21.09 7.75 27.80
C ASP A 374 21.02 6.42 28.57
N GLU A 375 21.72 6.36 29.71
CA GLU A 375 21.87 5.15 30.54
C GLU A 375 20.54 4.55 31.03
N GLY A 376 19.44 5.31 31.06
CA GLY A 376 18.11 4.82 31.48
C GLY A 376 17.21 4.35 30.34
N LEU A 377 17.64 4.48 29.09
CA LEU A 377 16.77 4.27 27.94
C LEU A 377 16.48 2.79 27.64
N LEU A 378 17.40 1.89 28.01
CA LEU A 378 17.18 0.44 27.89
C LEU A 378 16.08 -0.01 28.87
N GLU A 379 16.13 0.45 30.12
CA GLU A 379 15.11 0.13 31.15
C GLU A 379 13.72 0.67 30.75
N ASP A 380 13.63 1.94 30.28
CA ASP A 380 12.38 2.50 29.71
C ASP A 380 11.90 1.73 28.47
N THR A 381 12.83 1.14 27.71
CA THR A 381 12.49 0.30 26.55
C THR A 381 11.84 -1.01 26.97
N ILE A 382 12.46 -1.73 27.90
CA ILE A 382 11.95 -3.00 28.42
C ILE A 382 10.56 -2.80 29.05
N GLU A 383 10.38 -1.74 29.83
CA GLU A 383 9.10 -1.41 30.49
C GLU A 383 7.98 -1.10 29.49
N ARG A 384 8.31 -0.39 28.39
CA ARG A 384 7.33 -0.08 27.35
C ARG A 384 6.96 -1.30 26.52
N PHE A 385 7.92 -2.18 26.25
CA PHE A 385 7.67 -3.44 25.57
C PHE A 385 6.73 -4.30 26.41
N ALA A 386 6.99 -4.44 27.71
CA ALA A 386 6.13 -5.15 28.66
C ALA A 386 4.67 -4.63 28.67
N ARG A 387 4.49 -3.31 28.49
CA ARG A 387 3.19 -2.65 28.60
C ARG A 387 2.37 -2.62 27.31
N HIS A 388 3.04 -2.54 26.16
CA HIS A 388 2.41 -2.16 24.90
C HIS A 388 2.60 -3.17 23.77
N VAL A 389 3.44 -4.19 23.96
CA VAL A 389 3.71 -5.21 22.95
C VAL A 389 3.00 -6.50 23.38
N PRO A 390 2.26 -7.18 22.48
CA PRO A 390 1.59 -8.45 22.81
C PRO A 390 2.57 -9.51 23.30
N THR A 391 2.13 -10.35 24.24
CA THR A 391 2.98 -11.38 24.86
C THR A 391 3.55 -12.38 23.85
N GLY A 392 2.81 -12.73 22.79
CA GLY A 392 3.31 -13.59 21.71
C GLY A 392 4.51 -12.98 20.98
N VAL A 393 4.43 -11.67 20.67
CA VAL A 393 5.53 -10.90 20.06
C VAL A 393 6.73 -10.80 21.01
N LEU A 394 6.50 -10.59 22.32
CA LEU A 394 7.56 -10.55 23.32
C LEU A 394 8.31 -11.88 23.43
N ALA A 395 7.59 -13.01 23.43
CA ALA A 395 8.20 -14.35 23.42
C ALA A 395 9.04 -14.58 22.16
N SER A 396 8.54 -14.21 20.98
CA SER A 396 9.31 -14.30 19.74
C SER A 396 10.58 -13.44 19.74
N ILE A 397 10.54 -12.26 20.39
CA ILE A 397 11.73 -11.40 20.54
C ILE A 397 12.77 -12.07 21.46
N VAL A 398 12.36 -12.68 22.57
CA VAL A 398 13.28 -13.42 23.47
C VAL A 398 13.96 -14.57 22.73
N ASN A 399 13.19 -15.39 22.01
CA ASN A 399 13.75 -16.48 21.22
C ASN A 399 14.76 -15.96 20.18
N SER A 400 14.43 -14.85 19.49
CA SER A 400 15.35 -14.24 18.53
C SER A 400 16.65 -13.76 19.20
N VAL A 401 16.57 -13.22 20.42
CA VAL A 401 17.75 -12.82 21.20
C VAL A 401 18.62 -14.04 21.52
N GLN A 402 18.03 -15.11 22.04
CA GLN A 402 18.76 -16.34 22.38
C GLN A 402 19.43 -16.99 21.16
N GLU A 403 18.74 -17.02 20.01
CA GLU A 403 19.31 -17.54 18.75
C GLU A 403 20.47 -16.69 18.22
N ILE A 404 20.44 -15.37 18.44
CA ILE A 404 21.47 -14.46 17.94
C ILE A 404 22.75 -14.62 18.75
N ILE A 405 22.67 -14.67 20.08
CA ILE A 405 23.83 -14.62 20.98
C ILE A 405 24.37 -16.01 21.36
N ASP A 406 23.64 -17.10 21.06
CA ASP A 406 24.05 -18.48 21.40
C ASP A 406 24.46 -18.65 22.87
N VAL A 407 23.71 -17.98 23.78
CA VAL A 407 23.95 -17.78 25.24
C VAL A 407 25.05 -18.68 25.80
N ASP A 408 26.27 -18.15 25.90
CA ASP A 408 27.43 -18.91 26.38
C ASP A 408 28.17 -18.24 27.55
N THR A 409 27.69 -17.06 27.98
CA THR A 409 28.19 -16.32 29.13
C THR A 409 27.13 -16.01 30.18
N ASP A 410 27.56 -15.89 31.45
CA ASP A 410 26.70 -15.50 32.58
C ASP A 410 26.03 -14.12 32.34
N ASP A 411 26.74 -13.19 31.68
CA ASP A 411 26.23 -11.83 31.41
C ASP A 411 25.07 -11.82 30.38
N GLU A 412 25.11 -12.71 29.39
CA GLU A 412 24.02 -12.90 28.42
C GLU A 412 22.82 -13.62 29.04
N GLU A 413 23.09 -14.63 29.86
CA GLU A 413 22.07 -15.37 30.61
C GLU A 413 21.29 -14.42 31.54
N ASP A 414 21.99 -13.52 32.25
CA ASP A 414 21.41 -12.51 33.12
C ASP A 414 20.48 -11.54 32.36
N LEU A 415 20.87 -11.10 31.15
CA LEU A 415 20.02 -10.20 30.34
C LEU A 415 18.78 -10.92 29.81
N VAL A 416 18.93 -12.15 29.32
CA VAL A 416 17.79 -12.95 28.84
C VAL A 416 16.82 -13.21 30.00
N ALA A 417 17.32 -13.59 31.17
CA ALA A 417 16.54 -13.77 32.39
C ALA A 417 15.82 -12.46 32.79
N GLN A 418 16.48 -11.30 32.66
CA GLN A 418 15.86 -9.99 32.90
C GLN A 418 14.67 -9.74 31.94
N LEU A 419 14.82 -10.05 30.65
CA LEU A 419 13.73 -9.88 29.67
C LEU A 419 12.56 -10.82 29.97
N VAL A 420 12.83 -12.11 30.23
CA VAL A 420 11.81 -13.10 30.59
C VAL A 420 11.06 -12.69 31.86
N GLN A 421 11.79 -12.26 32.89
CA GLN A 421 11.20 -11.80 34.15
C GLN A 421 10.38 -10.51 33.97
N ALA A 422 10.89 -9.53 33.22
CA ALA A 422 10.22 -8.26 32.99
C ALA A 422 8.95 -8.40 32.15
N TRP A 423 8.92 -9.37 31.23
CA TRP A 423 7.79 -9.61 30.33
C TRP A 423 6.86 -10.73 30.81
N GLN A 424 7.16 -11.34 31.96
CA GLN A 424 6.37 -12.41 32.59
C GLN A 424 6.08 -13.58 31.63
N ILE A 425 7.09 -13.97 30.85
CA ILE A 425 6.97 -15.07 29.89
C ILE A 425 7.11 -16.40 30.65
N GLU A 426 6.10 -17.27 30.59
CA GLU A 426 6.20 -18.64 31.09
C GLU A 426 7.01 -19.46 30.10
N LEU A 427 8.25 -19.82 30.46
CA LEU A 427 9.05 -20.75 29.66
C LEU A 427 8.46 -22.15 29.83
N ALA A 428 8.20 -22.83 28.70
CA ALA A 428 7.98 -24.27 28.73
C ALA A 428 9.34 -24.91 29.03
N GLU A 429 9.48 -25.49 30.21
CA GLU A 429 10.64 -26.33 30.53
C GLU A 429 10.70 -27.46 29.50
N GLU A 430 11.66 -27.40 28.57
CA GLU A 430 12.07 -28.58 27.83
C GLU A 430 12.76 -29.49 28.85
N GLU A 431 12.00 -30.47 29.37
CA GLU A 431 12.57 -31.66 30.00
C GLU A 431 13.41 -32.39 28.94
N ASP A 432 14.71 -32.07 28.86
CA ASP A 432 15.69 -33.02 28.36
C ASP A 432 16.39 -33.68 29.56
N GLU A 433 16.08 -34.98 29.68
CA GLU A 433 16.61 -35.94 30.62
C GLU A 433 18.15 -36.05 30.53
N GLU A 434 18.77 -36.01 31.71
CA GLU A 434 19.95 -36.79 32.11
C GLU A 434 21.26 -36.60 31.29
N ASP A 435 22.19 -35.85 31.85
CA ASP A 435 23.52 -36.41 32.16
C ASP A 435 23.98 -35.85 33.52
N GLU A 436 23.67 -36.61 34.58
CA GLU A 436 24.33 -36.48 35.88
C GLU A 436 25.82 -36.82 35.72
N GLU A 437 26.70 -35.83 35.84
CA GLU A 437 28.04 -36.06 36.39
C GLU A 437 28.21 -35.19 37.65
N ASP A 438 27.98 -35.85 38.79
CA ASP A 438 28.49 -35.53 40.12
C ASP A 438 29.87 -34.86 40.07
N GLU A 439 30.09 -33.72 40.73
CA GLU A 439 31.24 -33.51 41.63
C GLU A 439 30.92 -32.40 42.67
N GLU A 440 30.59 -32.87 43.88
CA GLU A 440 31.11 -32.47 45.20
C GLU A 440 30.98 -31.01 45.71
N ASP A 441 30.03 -30.86 46.65
CA ASP A 441 30.19 -30.34 48.03
C ASP A 441 31.34 -29.38 48.35
N GLU A 442 30.98 -28.18 48.84
CA GLU A 442 31.38 -27.52 50.10
C GLU A 442 30.90 -26.05 49.96
N GLU A 443 30.03 -25.53 50.80
CA GLU A 443 30.47 -24.81 52.00
C GLU A 443 29.33 -24.68 53.03
N ASP A 444 29.72 -24.96 54.28
CA ASP A 444 29.03 -24.69 55.53
C ASP A 444 28.69 -23.20 55.74
N GLU A 445 27.61 -22.92 56.50
CA GLU A 445 27.62 -22.21 57.80
C GLU A 445 26.18 -21.74 58.13
N GLU A 446 25.57 -22.30 59.19
CA GLU A 446 25.30 -21.62 60.48
C GLU A 446 24.21 -20.51 60.34
N ASP A 447 23.12 -20.41 61.10
CA ASP A 447 22.78 -20.92 62.42
C ASP A 447 21.31 -20.57 62.74
N GLU A 448 20.69 -21.43 63.56
CA GLU A 448 19.83 -21.16 64.73
C GLU A 448 18.56 -20.29 64.62
N GLU A 449 17.41 -20.92 64.91
CA GLU A 449 16.58 -20.70 66.13
C GLU A 449 15.55 -19.55 65.91
N ASP A 450 14.29 -19.59 66.32
CA ASP A 450 13.53 -20.49 67.20
C ASP A 450 12.05 -20.06 67.16
N GLU A 451 11.19 -21.00 67.58
CA GLU A 451 9.95 -20.79 68.37
C GLU A 451 8.70 -20.18 67.70
N GLU A 452 7.63 -20.98 67.58
CA GLU A 452 6.48 -21.10 68.53
C GLU A 452 5.61 -19.81 68.49
N ASP A 453 4.29 -19.82 68.48
CA ASP A 453 3.23 -20.82 68.59
C ASP A 453 1.90 -20.02 68.42
N GLU A 454 0.78 -20.75 68.45
CA GLU A 454 -0.55 -20.32 68.93
C GLU A 454 -1.42 -19.57 67.92
N GLU A 455 -2.43 -20.27 67.36
CA GLU A 455 -3.79 -20.41 67.92
C GLU A 455 -4.62 -19.16 67.56
N ASP A 456 -5.64 -19.29 66.73
CA ASP A 456 -7.05 -19.43 67.13
C ASP A 456 -7.77 -18.31 66.35
N GLU A 457 -9.03 -18.36 65.95
CA GLU A 457 -10.12 -19.31 65.98
C GLU A 457 -11.22 -18.59 65.15
N GLU A 458 -12.19 -19.36 64.65
CA GLU A 458 -13.60 -18.92 64.51
C GLU A 458 -13.91 -17.78 63.49
N ASP A 459 -15.01 -17.76 62.76
CA ASP A 459 -16.16 -18.65 62.62
C ASP A 459 -17.06 -18.05 61.52
N GLU A 460 -17.87 -18.93 60.95
CA GLU A 460 -19.29 -18.75 60.60
C GLU A 460 -19.66 -17.73 59.49
N GLU A 461 -20.21 -18.26 58.39
CA GLU A 461 -21.67 -18.30 58.07
C GLU A 461 -22.02 -17.07 57.23
N ASP A 462 -22.93 -17.07 56.28
CA ASP A 462 -23.75 -18.05 55.57
C ASP A 462 -24.35 -17.22 54.40
N GLU A 463 -24.80 -17.93 53.36
CA GLU A 463 -25.99 -17.68 52.52
C GLU A 463 -26.40 -16.21 52.20
N GLU A 464 -26.72 -15.86 50.96
CA GLU A 464 -28.00 -16.24 50.35
C GLU A 464 -28.00 -16.01 48.83
N ASP A 465 -28.72 -16.93 48.19
CA ASP A 465 -29.03 -17.04 46.78
C ASP A 465 -29.98 -15.95 46.26
N GLU A 466 -29.87 -15.77 44.95
CA GLU A 466 -30.86 -15.42 43.93
C GLU A 466 -32.30 -15.08 44.37
N GLU A 467 -32.77 -13.89 43.95
CA GLU A 467 -34.18 -13.67 43.64
C GLU A 467 -34.31 -13.04 42.23
N ASP A 468 -34.94 -13.83 41.37
CA ASP A 468 -35.60 -13.47 40.12
C ASP A 468 -36.88 -12.65 40.38
N GLU A 469 -37.48 -12.23 39.26
CA GLU A 469 -38.89 -11.85 39.03
C GLU A 469 -39.13 -10.35 38.83
N GLU A 470 -39.42 -9.95 37.57
CA GLU A 470 -40.78 -9.66 37.05
C GLU A 470 -41.04 -8.13 37.20
N ASP A 471 -41.63 -7.36 36.30
CA ASP A 471 -42.64 -7.63 35.28
C ASP A 471 -42.90 -6.34 34.47
N GLU A 472 -43.41 -6.55 33.26
CA GLU A 472 -44.52 -5.83 32.59
C GLU A 472 -44.39 -4.34 32.19
N GLU A 473 -44.56 -4.04 30.89
CA GLU A 473 -45.79 -3.50 30.23
C GLU A 473 -45.95 -1.99 30.55
N ASP A 474 -46.23 -1.04 29.66
CA ASP A 474 -47.13 -0.92 28.51
C ASP A 474 -46.84 0.49 27.93
N GLU A 475 -46.73 0.68 26.61
CA GLU A 475 -47.82 1.01 25.67
C GLU A 475 -48.32 2.47 25.70
N GLU A 476 -48.63 2.95 24.47
CA GLU A 476 -49.50 4.08 24.11
C GLU A 476 -49.03 5.53 24.40
N ASP A 477 -49.28 6.55 23.58
CA ASP A 477 -49.89 6.64 22.25
C ASP A 477 -49.69 8.07 21.71
N GLU A 478 -49.76 8.14 20.38
CA GLU A 478 -50.49 9.08 19.50
C GLU A 478 -50.57 10.59 19.85
N GLU A 479 -50.50 11.50 18.88
CA GLU A 479 -51.57 12.00 17.99
C GLU A 479 -51.17 13.50 17.81
N ASP A 480 -51.42 14.28 16.77
CA ASP A 480 -51.96 14.15 15.42
C ASP A 480 -52.01 15.59 14.83
N GLU A 481 -52.50 15.68 13.60
CA GLU A 481 -53.21 16.83 12.96
C GLU A 481 -52.35 17.91 12.28
N GLU A 482 -52.32 17.95 10.93
CA GLU A 482 -53.32 18.59 10.02
C GLU A 482 -53.09 20.13 9.96
N ASP A 483 -53.19 20.88 8.84
CA ASP A 483 -54.01 20.72 7.65
C ASP A 483 -53.68 21.83 6.61
N GLU A 484 -54.19 21.64 5.37
CA GLU A 484 -54.69 22.65 4.40
C GLU A 484 -53.71 23.64 3.71
N GLU A 485 -53.93 24.19 2.50
CA GLU A 485 -54.64 23.95 1.21
C GLU A 485 -54.31 25.21 0.35
N ASP A 486 -54.93 25.36 -0.85
CA ASP A 486 -54.93 26.49 -1.82
C ASP A 486 -53.98 26.32 -3.05
N GLU A 487 -54.46 25.94 -4.25
CA GLU A 487 -55.25 26.71 -5.28
C GLU A 487 -54.47 27.93 -5.84
N GLU A 488 -54.43 28.34 -7.12
CA GLU A 488 -55.04 28.04 -8.43
C GLU A 488 -54.24 28.88 -9.50
N ASP A 489 -54.70 28.90 -10.77
CA ASP A 489 -54.38 29.80 -11.93
C ASP A 489 -53.43 29.23 -13.02
N GLU A 490 -53.92 28.73 -14.18
CA GLU A 490 -54.47 29.41 -15.39
C GLU A 490 -53.39 30.10 -16.26
N GLU A 491 -53.02 29.57 -17.45
CA GLU A 491 -53.56 29.76 -18.82
C GLU A 491 -52.60 30.60 -19.71
N ASP A 492 -52.82 30.50 -21.03
CA ASP A 492 -52.22 31.22 -22.18
C ASP A 492 -50.86 30.75 -22.72
N GLU A 493 -50.56 30.69 -24.03
CA GLU A 493 -51.23 30.66 -25.36
C GLU A 493 -50.02 30.57 -26.35
N GLU A 494 -50.01 29.65 -27.32
CA GLU A 494 -49.91 29.91 -28.79
C GLU A 494 -48.87 30.96 -29.25
N ASP A 495 -47.86 30.54 -30.04
CA ASP A 495 -47.69 31.01 -31.44
C ASP A 495 -46.40 30.48 -32.13
N GLU A 496 -46.60 30.01 -33.37
CA GLU A 496 -45.70 29.80 -34.54
C GLU A 496 -44.53 28.79 -34.55
#